data_AF-A0A955N259-F1
#
_entry.id   AF-A0A955N259-F1
#
_cell.length_a   1.000
_cell.length_b   1.000
_cell.length_c   1.000
_cell.angle_alpha   90.00
_cell.angle_beta   90.00
_cell.angle_gamma   90.00
#
_symmetry.space_group_name_H-M   'P 1'
#
loop_
_entity.id
_entity.type
_entity.pdbx_description
1 polymer ?
#
loop_
_entity_poly.entity_id
_entity_poly.type
_entity_poly.pdbx_seq_one_letter_code
_entity_poly.pdbx_strand_id
1 'polypeptide(L)'
;KTPVESVSLRELEQKMLADINKIHAKDRPHDARLTARMSSFDIARGMMNEAPEAFDLSKEKDSVLENYGLERGEKESFSWQCLIARRLIERGVRVVQLVDTGANNNWDAHGNMETHRNKAKYVDQGIAALIGDLRDRGMLDDTLVVCCTEFGRTPFADSESAKGRGHHRHAFTCLMA
;
A
#
# COMPACT_ATOMS: atom_id res chain seq x y z
N LYS A 1 -29.71 37.50 1.46
CA LYS A 1 -30.05 36.11 1.03
C LYS A 1 -28.80 35.28 1.21
N THR A 2 -28.78 34.35 2.15
CA THR A 2 -27.67 33.41 2.33
C THR A 2 -27.48 32.64 1.02
N PRO A 3 -26.26 32.53 0.48
CA PRO A 3 -26.06 31.73 -0.73
C PRO A 3 -26.46 30.31 -0.41
N VAL A 4 -27.37 29.73 -1.21
CA VAL A 4 -27.66 28.30 -1.14
C VAL A 4 -26.39 27.61 -1.65
N GLU A 5 -25.78 26.78 -0.82
CA GLU A 5 -24.64 25.95 -1.23
C GLU A 5 -25.01 25.18 -2.50
N SER A 6 -24.16 25.27 -3.52
CA SER A 6 -24.37 24.54 -4.77
C SER A 6 -24.09 23.06 -4.51
N VAL A 7 -25.14 22.26 -4.36
CA VAL A 7 -25.04 20.81 -4.19
C VAL A 7 -24.80 20.18 -5.57
N SER A 8 -23.78 19.35 -5.69
CA SER A 8 -23.50 18.60 -6.91
C SER A 8 -24.56 17.51 -7.17
N LEU A 9 -24.74 17.12 -8.43
CA LEU A 9 -25.62 16.00 -8.80
C LEU A 9 -25.26 14.72 -8.03
N ARG A 10 -23.96 14.45 -7.88
CA ARG A 10 -23.44 13.30 -7.13
C ARG A 10 -23.87 13.31 -5.67
N GLU A 11 -23.86 14.46 -5.01
CA GLU A 11 -24.30 14.60 -3.61
C GLU A 11 -25.81 14.40 -3.48
N LEU A 12 -26.61 14.88 -4.44
CA LEU A 12 -28.05 14.64 -4.48
C LEU A 12 -28.38 13.15 -4.68
N GLU A 13 -27.70 12.48 -5.62
CA GLU A 13 -27.85 11.05 -5.87
C GLU A 13 -27.50 10.22 -4.63
N GLN A 14 -26.38 10.55 -3.96
CA GLN A 14 -25.97 9.89 -2.72
C GLN A 14 -26.99 10.09 -1.60
N LYS A 15 -27.53 11.30 -1.45
CA LYS A 15 -28.54 11.60 -0.42
C LYS A 15 -29.85 10.84 -0.69
N MET A 16 -30.30 10.82 -1.94
CA MET A 16 -31.47 10.05 -2.36
C MET A 16 -31.29 8.55 -2.10
N LEU A 17 -30.14 7.97 -2.45
CA LEU A 17 -29.82 6.57 -2.16
C LEU A 17 -29.82 6.29 -0.65
N ALA A 18 -29.25 7.18 0.16
CA ALA A 18 -29.26 7.04 1.62
C ALA A 18 -30.68 7.06 2.19
N ASP A 19 -31.55 7.94 1.69
CA ASP A 19 -32.95 8.04 2.12
C ASP A 19 -33.75 6.81 1.71
N ILE A 20 -33.58 6.31 0.48
CA ILE A 20 -34.20 5.05 0.02
C ILE A 20 -33.74 3.88 0.90
N ASN A 21 -32.44 3.78 1.20
CA ASN A 21 -31.91 2.72 2.06
C ASN A 21 -32.50 2.79 3.48
N LYS A 22 -32.66 3.99 4.06
CA LYS A 22 -33.30 4.17 5.38
C LYS A 22 -34.76 3.76 5.37
N ILE A 23 -35.52 4.13 4.34
CA ILE A 23 -36.92 3.72 4.19
C ILE A 23 -36.99 2.19 4.07
N HIS A 24 -36.15 1.60 3.23
CA HIS A 24 -36.12 0.15 3.02
C HIS A 24 -35.75 -0.64 4.29
N ALA A 25 -34.85 -0.08 5.12
CA ALA A 25 -34.44 -0.65 6.40
C ALA A 25 -35.51 -0.54 7.49
N LYS A 26 -36.35 0.51 7.46
CA LYS A 26 -37.42 0.72 8.45
C LYS A 26 -38.42 -0.44 8.47
N ASP A 27 -38.72 -1.02 7.31
CA ASP A 27 -39.62 -2.16 7.19
C ASP A 27 -38.94 -3.51 7.50
N ARG A 28 -37.63 -3.51 7.78
CA ARG A 28 -36.79 -4.70 8.02
C ARG A 28 -35.83 -4.54 9.21
N PRO A 29 -36.32 -4.20 10.41
CA PRO A 29 -35.48 -3.85 11.56
C PRO A 29 -34.55 -4.97 12.06
N HIS A 30 -34.78 -6.22 11.65
CA HIS A 30 -33.98 -7.39 12.03
C HIS A 30 -33.15 -7.97 10.87
N ASP A 31 -33.09 -7.30 9.72
CA ASP A 31 -32.26 -7.74 8.59
C ASP A 31 -30.82 -7.24 8.74
N ALA A 32 -30.01 -7.98 9.49
CA ALA A 32 -28.60 -7.68 9.70
C ALA A 32 -27.79 -7.62 8.38
N ARG A 33 -28.21 -8.32 7.32
CA ARG A 33 -27.51 -8.30 6.03
C ARG A 33 -27.70 -6.97 5.32
N LEU A 34 -28.91 -6.42 5.38
CA LEU A 34 -29.19 -5.09 4.84
C LEU A 34 -28.39 -4.01 5.58
N THR A 35 -28.40 -4.02 6.91
CA THR A 35 -27.63 -3.07 7.73
C THR A 35 -26.13 -3.18 7.46
N ALA A 36 -25.59 -4.40 7.38
CA ALA A 36 -24.17 -4.62 7.06
C ALA A 36 -23.79 -4.05 5.69
N ARG A 37 -24.60 -4.29 4.65
CA ARG A 37 -24.36 -3.75 3.30
C ARG A 37 -24.38 -2.23 3.29
N MET A 38 -25.37 -1.60 3.93
CA MET A 38 -25.45 -0.14 4.04
C MET A 38 -24.18 0.42 4.70
N SER A 39 -23.76 -0.18 5.82
CA SER A 39 -22.53 0.21 6.53
C SER A 39 -21.28 0.05 5.65
N SER A 40 -21.14 -1.06 4.91
CA SER A 40 -20.02 -1.25 3.98
C SER A 40 -19.95 -0.18 2.90
N PHE A 41 -21.09 0.24 2.34
CA PHE A 41 -21.12 1.31 1.34
C PHE A 41 -20.80 2.68 1.94
N ASP A 42 -21.25 2.97 3.15
CA ASP A 42 -20.90 4.21 3.85
C ASP A 42 -19.39 4.27 4.14
N ILE A 43 -18.78 3.16 4.57
CA ILE A 43 -17.33 3.04 4.75
C ILE A 43 -16.61 3.24 3.41
N ALA A 44 -17.03 2.55 2.36
CA ALA A 44 -16.44 2.68 1.03
C ALA A 44 -16.52 4.13 0.50
N ARG A 45 -17.62 4.84 0.76
CA ARG A 45 -17.75 6.26 0.44
C ARG A 45 -16.75 7.11 1.22
N GLY A 46 -16.61 6.88 2.53
CA GLY A 46 -15.59 7.55 3.34
C GLY A 46 -14.19 7.33 2.78
N MET A 47 -13.84 6.09 2.43
CA MET A 47 -12.57 5.75 1.80
C MET A 47 -12.38 6.49 0.46
N MET A 48 -13.41 6.58 -0.40
CA MET A 48 -13.30 7.29 -1.67
C MET A 48 -13.04 8.79 -1.52
N ASN A 49 -13.46 9.40 -0.40
CA ASN A 49 -13.23 10.81 -0.13
C ASN A 49 -11.83 11.05 0.47
N GLU A 50 -11.39 10.20 1.38
CA GLU A 50 -10.13 10.38 2.13
C GLU A 50 -8.91 9.79 1.42
N ALA A 51 -9.07 8.66 0.71
CA ALA A 51 -7.97 7.96 0.06
C ALA A 51 -7.18 8.84 -0.92
N PRO A 52 -7.78 9.67 -1.79
CA PRO A 52 -7.02 10.48 -2.75
C PRO A 52 -5.93 11.33 -2.11
N GLU A 53 -6.16 11.85 -0.90
CA GLU A 53 -5.16 12.64 -0.19
C GLU A 53 -3.98 11.80 0.30
N ALA A 54 -4.22 10.54 0.69
CA ALA A 54 -3.14 9.61 1.05
C ALA A 54 -2.22 9.33 -0.14
N PHE A 55 -2.76 9.29 -1.36
CA PHE A 55 -2.02 9.06 -2.61
C PHE A 55 -1.48 10.32 -3.29
N ASP A 56 -1.82 11.52 -2.80
CA ASP A 56 -1.32 12.78 -3.32
C ASP A 56 0.04 13.15 -2.70
N LEU A 57 1.11 12.94 -3.49
CA LEU A 57 2.47 13.31 -3.13
C LEU A 57 2.87 14.71 -3.61
N SER A 58 1.97 15.48 -4.24
CA SER A 58 2.29 16.81 -4.78
C SER A 58 2.78 17.79 -3.69
N LYS A 59 2.38 17.56 -2.44
CA LYS A 59 2.75 18.39 -1.28
C LYS A 59 3.96 17.86 -0.50
N GLU A 60 4.53 16.72 -0.89
CA GLU A 60 5.74 16.20 -0.24
C GLU A 60 6.94 17.10 -0.56
N LYS A 61 7.84 17.26 0.42
CA LYS A 61 9.08 18.02 0.25
C LYS A 61 10.03 17.28 -0.69
N ASP A 62 10.80 18.02 -1.49
CA ASP A 62 11.78 17.42 -2.41
C ASP A 62 12.80 16.55 -1.68
N SER A 63 13.23 16.95 -0.47
CA SER A 63 14.14 16.15 0.35
C SER A 63 13.56 14.79 0.75
N VAL A 64 12.25 14.69 0.92
CA VAL A 64 11.58 13.41 1.22
C VAL A 64 11.57 12.57 -0.05
N LEU A 65 11.21 13.14 -1.20
CA LEU A 65 11.24 12.41 -2.47
C LEU A 65 12.65 11.89 -2.78
N GLU A 66 13.68 12.70 -2.58
CA GLU A 66 15.08 12.34 -2.78
C GLU A 66 15.52 11.17 -1.87
N ASN A 67 15.12 11.19 -0.59
CA ASN A 67 15.42 10.09 0.33
C ASN A 67 14.88 8.74 -0.16
N TYR A 68 13.66 8.73 -0.71
CA TYR A 68 13.05 7.53 -1.29
C TYR A 68 13.55 7.22 -2.71
N GLY A 69 14.32 8.11 -3.33
CA GLY A 69 14.81 7.97 -4.70
C GLY A 69 13.72 8.18 -5.75
N LEU A 70 12.75 9.05 -5.46
CA LEU A 70 11.59 9.32 -6.29
C LEU A 70 11.73 10.61 -7.07
N GLU A 71 11.29 10.58 -8.32
CA GLU A 71 11.01 11.79 -9.07
C GLU A 71 9.60 12.31 -8.77
N ARG A 72 9.42 13.63 -8.82
CA ARG A 72 8.13 14.25 -8.55
C ARG A 72 7.10 13.82 -9.60
N GLY A 73 6.03 13.16 -9.15
CA GLY A 73 4.96 12.65 -10.01
C GLY A 73 5.10 11.18 -10.38
N GLU A 74 6.19 10.52 -9.98
CA GLU A 74 6.37 9.08 -10.09
C GLU A 74 5.33 8.33 -9.23
N LYS A 75 4.74 7.25 -9.78
CA LYS A 75 3.65 6.49 -9.13
C LYS A 75 3.74 4.97 -9.27
N GLU A 76 4.82 4.46 -9.85
CA GLU A 76 4.89 3.05 -10.26
C GLU A 76 5.96 2.24 -9.50
N SER A 77 6.93 2.91 -8.87
CA SER A 77 8.03 2.21 -8.20
C SER A 77 7.66 1.65 -6.84
N PHE A 78 8.45 0.69 -6.39
CA PHE A 78 8.37 0.18 -5.02
C PHE A 78 8.65 1.28 -3.98
N SER A 79 9.56 2.22 -4.26
CA SER A 79 9.81 3.40 -3.42
C SER A 79 8.56 4.27 -3.27
N TRP A 80 7.78 4.44 -4.34
CA TRP A 80 6.51 5.16 -4.27
C TRP A 80 5.56 4.45 -3.32
N GLN A 81 5.44 3.13 -3.44
CA GLN A 81 4.60 2.34 -2.53
C GLN A 81 5.06 2.48 -1.07
N CYS A 82 6.37 2.52 -0.81
CA CYS A 82 6.93 2.74 0.53
C CYS A 82 6.50 4.11 1.11
N LEU A 83 6.59 5.18 0.31
CA LEU A 83 6.16 6.51 0.72
C LEU A 83 4.64 6.59 0.98
N ILE A 84 3.85 5.90 0.14
CA ILE A 84 2.41 5.73 0.37
C ILE A 84 2.14 4.97 1.67
N ALA A 85 2.89 3.91 1.96
CA ALA A 85 2.73 3.16 3.22
C ALA A 85 2.93 4.07 4.42
N ARG A 86 3.98 4.91 4.42
CA ARG A 86 4.18 5.90 5.47
C ARG A 86 2.95 6.79 5.65
N ARG A 87 2.39 7.32 4.55
CA ARG A 87 1.18 8.17 4.58
C ARG A 87 -0.08 7.45 5.04
N LEU A 88 -0.22 6.16 4.75
CA LEU A 88 -1.32 5.33 5.24
C LEU A 88 -1.18 5.05 6.74
N ILE A 89 0.04 4.79 7.22
CA ILE A 89 0.36 4.58 8.64
C ILE A 89 0.08 5.86 9.44
N GLU A 90 0.48 7.03 8.93
CA GLU A 90 0.13 8.35 9.52
C GLU A 90 -1.38 8.56 9.68
N ARG A 91 -2.20 7.91 8.85
CA ARG A 91 -3.66 7.97 8.86
C ARG A 91 -4.31 6.83 9.65
N GLY A 92 -3.51 6.03 10.37
CA GLY A 92 -4.01 4.97 11.25
C GLY A 92 -4.35 3.66 10.54
N VAL A 93 -3.90 3.44 9.30
CA VAL A 93 -4.05 2.14 8.64
C VAL A 93 -3.20 1.10 9.37
N ARG A 94 -3.86 0.04 9.86
CA ARG A 94 -3.25 -0.95 10.76
C ARG A 94 -2.36 -1.97 10.09
N VAL A 95 -2.61 -2.25 8.81
CA VAL A 95 -1.89 -3.25 8.02
C VAL A 95 -1.72 -2.69 6.62
N VAL A 96 -0.47 -2.56 6.19
CA VAL A 96 -0.11 -2.15 4.83
C VAL A 96 0.78 -3.25 4.24
N GLN A 97 0.38 -3.78 3.09
CA GLN A 97 1.16 -4.77 2.35
C GLN A 97 1.72 -4.11 1.10
N LEU A 98 3.04 -4.14 0.97
CA LEU A 98 3.74 -3.70 -0.23
C LEU A 98 4.06 -4.90 -1.10
N VAL A 99 3.86 -4.74 -2.41
CA VAL A 99 4.11 -5.80 -3.38
C VAL A 99 4.89 -5.19 -4.53
N ASP A 100 6.07 -5.74 -4.82
CA ASP A 100 6.77 -5.38 -6.05
C ASP A 100 5.98 -5.94 -7.25
N THR A 101 5.10 -5.12 -7.80
CA THR A 101 4.15 -5.50 -8.83
C THR A 101 4.77 -5.47 -10.22
N GLY A 102 4.37 -6.40 -11.09
CA GLY A 102 4.70 -6.41 -12.51
C GLY A 102 4.48 -7.79 -13.13
N ALA A 103 4.08 -7.88 -14.40
CA ALA A 103 3.92 -9.16 -15.09
C ALA A 103 5.27 -9.77 -15.52
N ASN A 104 6.29 -8.92 -15.67
CA ASN A 104 7.66 -9.29 -16.02
C ASN A 104 8.62 -8.36 -15.27
N ASN A 105 9.83 -8.83 -14.95
CA ASN A 105 10.86 -8.02 -14.30
C ASN A 105 10.44 -7.47 -12.92
N ASN A 106 9.82 -8.29 -12.09
CA ASN A 106 9.57 -8.02 -10.67
C ASN A 106 10.58 -8.79 -9.80
N TRP A 107 10.42 -8.74 -8.48
CA TRP A 107 11.23 -9.49 -7.51
C TRP A 107 11.11 -11.01 -7.65
N ASP A 108 10.02 -11.52 -8.23
CA ASP A 108 9.76 -12.93 -8.50
C ASP A 108 10.47 -13.41 -9.80
N ALA A 109 11.80 -13.33 -9.80
CA ALA A 109 12.61 -13.76 -10.93
C ALA A 109 13.00 -15.25 -10.85
N HIS A 110 12.72 -15.99 -11.93
CA HIS A 110 12.89 -17.46 -12.02
C HIS A 110 14.08 -17.93 -12.88
N GLY A 111 14.91 -17.01 -13.39
CA GLY A 111 15.94 -17.32 -14.39
C GLY A 111 17.39 -17.27 -13.89
N ASN A 112 17.86 -16.08 -13.52
CA ASN A 112 19.26 -15.82 -13.20
C ASN A 112 19.34 -15.02 -11.89
N MET A 113 20.11 -15.49 -10.91
CA MET A 113 20.24 -14.81 -9.62
C MET A 113 20.77 -13.38 -9.76
N GLU A 114 21.69 -13.13 -10.69
CA GLU A 114 22.26 -11.79 -10.89
C GLU A 114 21.23 -10.73 -11.30
N THR A 115 20.05 -11.12 -11.80
CA THR A 115 18.99 -10.12 -12.08
C THR A 115 18.45 -9.48 -10.81
N HIS A 116 18.55 -10.17 -9.66
CA HIS A 116 18.15 -9.62 -8.37
C HIS A 116 19.08 -8.51 -7.90
N ARG A 117 20.32 -8.41 -8.40
CA ARG A 117 21.24 -7.31 -8.03
C ARG A 117 20.64 -5.94 -8.37
N ASN A 118 20.02 -5.83 -9.54
CA ASN A 118 19.35 -4.60 -9.94
C ASN A 118 18.07 -4.39 -9.14
N LYS A 119 17.30 -5.46 -8.90
CA LYS A 119 16.08 -5.42 -8.07
C LYS A 119 16.36 -4.98 -6.64
N ALA A 120 17.41 -5.51 -6.02
CA ALA A 120 17.85 -5.15 -4.68
C ALA A 120 18.04 -3.64 -4.55
N LYS A 121 18.71 -3.01 -5.52
CA LYS A 121 18.88 -1.54 -5.52
C LYS A 121 17.56 -0.77 -5.57
N TYR A 122 16.56 -1.28 -6.28
CA TYR A 122 15.26 -0.62 -6.40
C TYR A 122 14.41 -0.71 -5.13
N VAL A 123 14.53 -1.78 -4.35
CA VAL A 123 13.76 -1.94 -3.10
C VAL A 123 14.51 -1.41 -1.87
N ASP A 124 15.84 -1.51 -1.85
CA ASP A 124 16.68 -1.19 -0.69
C ASP A 124 16.50 0.26 -0.24
N GLN A 125 16.58 1.22 -1.17
CA GLN A 125 16.41 2.63 -0.85
C GLN A 125 15.01 2.94 -0.30
N GLY A 126 13.94 2.41 -0.92
CA GLY A 126 12.57 2.63 -0.48
C GLY A 126 12.30 2.07 0.92
N ILE A 127 12.79 0.86 1.21
CA ILE A 127 12.65 0.22 2.53
C ILE A 127 13.43 1.00 3.59
N ALA A 128 14.69 1.35 3.31
CA ALA A 128 15.53 2.11 4.22
C ALA A 128 14.93 3.49 4.53
N ALA A 129 14.41 4.17 3.50
CA ALA A 129 13.74 5.45 3.64
C ALA A 129 12.48 5.33 4.50
N LEU A 130 11.63 4.31 4.26
CA LEU A 130 10.43 4.07 5.08
C LEU A 130 10.77 3.87 6.57
N ILE A 131 11.73 3.00 6.88
CA ILE A 131 12.15 2.74 8.27
C ILE A 131 12.68 4.04 8.91
N GLY A 132 13.51 4.79 8.17
CA GLY A 132 14.02 6.09 8.62
C GLY A 132 12.91 7.10 8.88
N ASP A 133 11.96 7.24 7.96
CA ASP A 133 10.83 8.17 8.05
C ASP A 133 9.91 7.82 9.23
N LEU A 134 9.64 6.53 9.45
CA LEU A 134 8.86 6.06 10.60
C LEU A 134 9.56 6.39 11.92
N ARG A 135 10.89 6.17 12.00
CA ARG A 135 11.68 6.50 13.18
C ARG A 135 11.68 8.00 13.45
N ASP A 136 11.97 8.81 12.44
CA ASP A 136 12.11 10.26 12.58
C ASP A 136 10.77 10.94 12.97
N ARG A 137 9.64 10.25 12.69
CA ARG A 137 8.29 10.66 13.08
C ARG A 137 7.80 10.04 14.39
N GLY A 138 8.60 9.21 15.05
CA GLY A 138 8.23 8.49 16.27
C GLY A 138 7.15 7.43 16.07
N MET A 139 6.93 6.97 14.83
CA MET A 139 5.93 5.96 14.50
C MET A 139 6.50 4.53 14.51
N LEU A 140 7.83 4.38 14.43
CA LEU A 140 8.47 3.06 14.41
C LEU A 140 8.25 2.29 15.72
N ASP A 141 8.16 3.00 16.86
CA ASP A 141 7.92 2.37 18.17
C ASP A 141 6.57 1.63 18.24
N ASP A 142 5.58 2.06 17.44
CA ASP A 142 4.24 1.47 17.37
C ASP A 142 3.98 0.71 16.05
N THR A 143 4.97 0.64 15.16
CA THR A 143 4.84 0.05 13.82
C THR A 143 5.91 -0.99 13.57
N LEU A 144 5.52 -2.27 13.49
CA LEU A 144 6.42 -3.34 13.07
C LEU A 144 6.54 -3.36 11.54
N VAL A 145 7.75 -3.15 11.03
CA VAL A 145 8.07 -3.36 9.62
C VAL A 145 8.62 -4.77 9.44
N VAL A 146 7.98 -5.58 8.59
CA VAL A 146 8.45 -6.95 8.28
C VAL A 146 8.75 -7.06 6.79
N CYS A 147 9.99 -7.40 6.46
CA CYS A 147 10.37 -7.84 5.12
C CYS A 147 10.79 -9.31 5.21
N CYS A 148 10.06 -10.20 4.54
CA CYS A 148 10.41 -11.61 4.53
C CYS A 148 10.12 -12.28 3.19
N THR A 149 10.82 -13.39 2.92
CA THR A 149 10.69 -14.18 1.69
C THR A 149 10.03 -15.53 1.98
N GLU A 150 9.45 -16.16 0.95
CA GLU A 150 8.87 -17.50 1.07
C GLU A 150 9.94 -18.58 1.35
N PHE A 151 11.13 -18.41 0.77
CA PHE A 151 12.28 -19.30 0.90
C PHE A 151 13.58 -18.54 0.61
N GLY A 152 14.72 -19.17 0.91
CA GLY A 152 16.03 -18.64 0.57
C GLY A 152 16.52 -19.17 -0.77
N ARG A 153 17.76 -18.81 -1.12
CA ARG A 153 18.44 -19.29 -2.33
C ARG A 153 19.58 -20.22 -1.96
N THR A 154 19.81 -21.26 -2.75
CA THR A 154 20.86 -22.24 -2.45
C THR A 154 22.24 -21.58 -2.48
N PRO A 155 23.13 -21.91 -1.53
CA PRO A 155 24.51 -21.41 -1.54
C PRO A 155 25.41 -22.13 -2.56
N PHE A 156 24.84 -23.03 -3.38
CA PHE A 156 25.50 -23.80 -4.41
C PHE A 156 24.65 -23.83 -5.69
N ALA A 157 25.29 -24.21 -6.79
CA ALA A 157 24.68 -24.38 -8.10
C ALA A 157 24.43 -25.88 -8.38
N ASP A 158 23.28 -26.22 -8.96
CA ASP A 158 22.93 -27.61 -9.29
C ASP A 158 23.75 -28.17 -10.48
N SER A 159 24.40 -27.28 -11.26
CA SER A 159 25.31 -27.60 -12.36
C SER A 159 26.24 -26.41 -12.65
N GLU A 160 27.31 -26.62 -13.44
CA GLU A 160 28.19 -25.52 -13.90
C GLU A 160 27.45 -24.44 -14.70
N SER A 161 26.38 -24.81 -15.41
CA SER A 161 25.56 -23.87 -16.18
C SER A 161 24.43 -23.23 -15.40
N ALA A 162 24.21 -23.64 -14.14
CA ALA A 162 23.11 -23.14 -13.33
C ALA A 162 23.39 -21.72 -12.83
N LYS A 163 22.41 -20.82 -13.03
CA LYS A 163 22.52 -19.39 -12.68
C LYS A 163 22.01 -19.07 -11.26
N GLY A 164 22.12 -20.00 -10.33
CA GLY A 164 21.87 -19.76 -8.89
C GLY A 164 20.40 -19.67 -8.45
N ARG A 165 19.45 -20.29 -9.14
CA ARG A 165 17.99 -20.18 -8.87
C ARG A 165 17.46 -21.09 -7.74
N GLY A 166 18.21 -22.09 -7.29
CA GLY A 166 17.72 -23.14 -6.39
C GLY A 166 16.96 -22.61 -5.16
N HIS A 167 15.81 -23.22 -4.86
CA HIS A 167 15.01 -22.86 -3.67
C HIS A 167 15.62 -23.53 -2.43
N HIS A 168 15.91 -22.75 -1.41
CA HIS A 168 16.46 -23.24 -0.16
C HIS A 168 15.47 -23.04 0.98
N ARG A 169 14.59 -24.03 1.17
CA ARG A 169 13.58 -24.02 2.25
C ARG A 169 14.17 -24.11 3.66
N HIS A 170 15.44 -24.52 3.78
CA HIS A 170 16.08 -24.77 5.07
C HIS A 170 16.59 -23.49 5.74
N ALA A 171 16.82 -22.42 4.98
CA ALA A 171 17.27 -21.15 5.52
C ALA A 171 16.85 -19.98 4.61
N PHE A 172 16.36 -18.91 5.22
CA PHE A 172 16.04 -17.63 4.59
C PHE A 172 16.18 -16.50 5.60
N THR A 173 16.15 -15.26 5.10
CA THR A 173 16.29 -14.06 5.93
C THR A 173 14.94 -13.36 6.04
N CYS A 174 14.55 -13.00 7.26
CA CYS A 174 13.57 -11.93 7.47
C CYS A 174 14.30 -10.72 8.09
N LEU A 175 13.88 -9.53 7.70
CA LEU A 175 14.23 -8.26 8.33
C LEU A 175 13.02 -7.75 9.11
N MET A 176 13.26 -7.29 10.33
CA MET A 176 12.26 -6.63 11.18
C MET A 176 12.85 -5.34 11.74
N ALA A 177 12.05 -4.29 11.77
CA ALA A 177 12.38 -2.99 12.34
C ALA A 177 11.19 -2.42 13.09
#